data_AF-A0A963RRF3-F1
#
_entry.id   AF-A0A963RRF3-F1
#
_cell.length_a   1.000
_cell.length_b   1.000
_cell.length_c   1.000
_cell.angle_alpha   90.00
_cell.angle_beta   90.00
_cell.angle_gamma   90.00
#
_symmetry.space_group_name_H-M   'P 1'
#
loop_
_entity.id
_entity.type
_entity.pdbx_description
1 polymer ?
#
loop_
_entity_poly.entity_id
_entity_poly.type
_entity_poly.pdbx_seq_one_letter_code
_entity_poly.pdbx_strand_id
1 'polypeptide(L)' 'MLAYILKRLLLMLPTLLGVLLVTFVVIQFVPGGPVEQYLAEAKAGAGG' A
#
# COMPACT_ATOMS: atom_id res chain seq x y z
N MET A 1 28.89 11.97 10.34
CA MET A 1 27.51 12.53 10.38
C MET A 1 26.67 12.12 9.18
N LEU A 2 27.04 12.45 7.93
CA LEU A 2 26.27 12.07 6.73
C LEU A 2 26.01 10.56 6.58
N ALA A 3 27.03 9.72 6.79
CA ALA A 3 26.88 8.25 6.73
C ALA A 3 25.90 7.69 7.79
N TYR A 4 25.80 8.34 8.96
CA TYR A 4 24.86 7.96 10.01
C TYR A 4 23.42 8.34 9.64
N ILE A 5 23.23 9.53 9.07
CA ILE A 5 21.93 10.00 8.58
C ILE A 5 21.44 9.13 7.42
N LEU A 6 22.31 8.86 6.44
CA LEU A 6 22.02 7.95 5.33
C LEU A 6 21.63 6.57 5.84
N LYS A 7 22.38 6.00 6.80
CA LYS A 7 22.04 4.70 7.39
C LYS A 7 20.69 4.71 8.10
N ARG A 8 20.32 5.81 8.75
CA ARG A 8 19.03 5.97 9.41
C ARG A 8 17.86 6.05 8.41
N LEU A 9 18.06 6.74 7.29
CA LEU A 9 17.10 6.81 6.18
C LEU A 9 16.98 5.47 5.44
N LEU A 10 18.10 4.80 5.19
CA LEU A 10 18.13 3.48 4.56
C LEU A 10 17.44 2.42 5.43
N LEU A 11 17.48 2.58 6.76
CA LEU A 11 16.75 1.73 7.71
C LEU A 11 15.26 2.09 7.85
N MET A 12 14.81 3.29 7.46
CA MET A 12 13.36 3.61 7.42
C MET A 12 12.66 2.97 6.22
N LEU A 13 13.36 2.85 5.09
CA LEU A 13 12.83 2.25 3.87
C LEU A 13 12.33 0.79 4.07
N PRO A 14 13.08 -0.14 4.70
CA PRO A 14 12.59 -1.50 4.95
C PRO A 14 11.39 -1.52 5.90
N THR A 15 11.29 -0.57 6.83
CA THR A 15 10.12 -0.45 7.71
C THR A 15 8.87 -0.07 6.93
N LEU A 16 9.00 0.91 6.03
CA LEU A 16 7.90 1.33 5.15
C LEU A 16 7.49 0.21 4.19
N LEU A 17 8.48 -0.47 3.58
CA LEU A 17 8.22 -1.62 2.71
C LEU A 17 7.56 -2.78 3.46
N GLY A 18 8.00 -3.04 4.70
CA GLY A 18 7.44 -4.09 5.55
C GLY A 18 5.96 -3.83 5.90
N VAL A 19 5.64 -2.63 6.38
CA VAL A 19 4.25 -2.25 6.70
C VAL A 19 3.38 -2.23 5.45
N LEU A 20 3.90 -1.73 4.33
CA LEU A 20 3.20 -1.76 3.04
C LEU A 20 2.88 -3.20 2.62
N LEU A 21 3.87 -4.10 2.66
CA LEU A 21 3.69 -5.51 2.32
C LEU A 21 2.65 -6.18 3.21
N VAL A 22 2.76 -5.99 4.53
CA VAL A 22 1.78 -6.56 5.49
C VAL A 22 0.38 -6.03 5.18
N THR A 23 0.23 -4.72 4.99
CA THR A 23 -1.07 -4.10 4.68
C THR A 23 -1.63 -4.63 3.37
N PHE A 24 -0.80 -4.73 2.33
CA PHE A 24 -1.18 -5.26 1.03
C PHE A 24 -1.65 -6.71 1.12
N VAL A 25 -0.88 -7.55 1.81
CA VAL A 25 -1.21 -8.94 2.10
C VAL A 25 -2.57 -9.02 2.80
N VAL A 26 -2.75 -8.27 3.89
CA VAL A 26 -4.01 -8.27 4.66
C VAL A 26 -5.20 -7.89 3.78
N ILE A 27 -5.09 -6.84 2.96
CA ILE A 27 -6.16 -6.40 2.06
C ILE A 27 -6.52 -7.50 1.04
N GLN A 28 -5.52 -8.21 0.50
CA GLN A 28 -5.75 -9.29 -0.47
C GLN A 28 -6.39 -10.54 0.16
N PHE A 29 -6.23 -10.75 1.47
CA PHE A 29 -6.84 -11.86 2.19
C PHE A 29 -8.26 -11.57 2.71
N VAL A 30 -8.72 -10.32 2.64
CA VAL A 30 -10.11 -9.95 2.98
C VAL A 30 -11.01 -10.20 1.75
N PRO A 31 -11.96 -11.16 1.81
CA PRO A 31 -12.88 -11.41 0.70
C PRO A 31 -13.89 -10.26 0.53
N GLY A 32 -14.10 -9.79 -0.71
CA GLY A 32 -14.89 -8.59 -1.03
C GLY A 32 -14.02 -7.33 -1.14
N GLY A 33 -12.94 -7.42 -1.93
CA GLY A 33 -11.84 -6.49 -1.86
C GLY A 33 -12.26 -5.06 -2.22
N PRO A 34 -11.70 -4.02 -1.57
CA PRO A 34 -11.96 -2.64 -1.95
C PRO A 34 -11.64 -2.37 -3.43
N VAL A 35 -10.75 -3.14 -4.05
CA VAL A 35 -10.49 -3.10 -5.51
C VAL A 35 -11.74 -3.39 -6.34
N GLU A 36 -12.56 -4.35 -5.95
CA GLU A 36 -13.80 -4.69 -6.66
C GLU A 36 -14.84 -3.57 -6.49
N GLN A 37 -14.89 -2.95 -5.31
CA GLN A 37 -15.73 -1.78 -5.02
C GLN A 37 -15.28 -0.54 -5.80
N TYR A 38 -13.98 -0.24 -5.84
CA TYR A 38 -13.43 0.87 -6.62
C TYR A 38 -13.60 0.68 -8.12
N LEU A 39 -13.46 -0.55 -8.63
CA LEU A 39 -13.74 -0.86 -10.04
C LEU A 39 -15.24 -0.76 -10.37
N ALA A 40 -16.12 -1.14 -9.43
CA ALA A 40 -17.56 -0.98 -9.57
C ALA A 40 -17.98 0.50 -9.54
N GLU A 41 -17.45 1.31 -8.63
CA GLU A 41 -17.66 2.76 -8.58
C GLU A 41 -17.10 3.48 -9.82
N ALA A 42 -15.90 3.11 -10.28
CA ALA A 42 -15.30 3.68 -11.48
C ALA A 42 -16.10 3.33 -12.75
N LYS A 43 -16.66 2.11 -12.83
CA LYS A 43 -17.59 1.74 -13.91
C LYS A 43 -18.93 2.47 -13.81
N ALA A 44 -19.45 2.68 -12.60
CA ALA A 44 -20.72 3.39 -12.39
C ALA A 44 -20.61 4.88 -12.71
N GLY A 45 -19.48 5.53 -12.44
CA GLY A 45 -19.25 6.96 -12.72
C GLY A 45 -19.00 7.31 -14.19
N ALA A 46 -18.68 6.33 -15.05
CA ALA A 46 -18.42 6.54 -16.47
C ALA A 46 -19.65 6.27 -17.38
N GLY A 47 -20.80 5.89 -16.81
CA GLY A 47 -21.99 5.43 -17.53
C GLY A 47 -23.27 6.23 -17.28
N GLY A 48 -23.19 7.44 -16.73
CA GLY A 48 -24.33 8.35 -16.50
C GLY A 48 -24.16 9.67 -17.21
#